data_AF-A0A6P1DZF7-F1
#
_entry.id   AF-A0A6P1DZF7-F1
#
_cell.length_a   1.000
_cell.length_b   1.000
_cell.length_c   1.000
_cell.angle_alpha   90.00
_cell.angle_beta   90.00
_cell.angle_gamma   90.00
#
_symmetry.space_group_name_H-M   'P 1'
#
loop_
_entity.id
_entity.type
_entity.pdbx_description
1 polymer ?
#
loop_
_entity_poly.entity_id
_entity_poly.type
_entity_poly.pdbx_seq_one_letter_code
_entity_poly.pdbx_strand_id
1 'polypeptide(L)'
;MRRSSRIEFGAKSGVLHCRSDRDLIASLSDTADSAHSLTETHAQPHNSIDRLTGTTGGAAFAPYTQEQLWFAPHLLLDLYLLIDQTRLTLAEARQLIEDMGRIGYGRDASIGLGKFELVGEPEPRPLPLQSDANACFTLAPVAPQGLGFRADVSHYDVFTRFGRHGDQAVHTGRPFKAPVLLAQTGAVLSPDRLPEQPFIGQGLGGDASLSRAQGYEGTVQQAYTPWIGLHLTAVREVAA
;
A
#
# COMPACT_ATOMS: atom_id res chain seq x y z
N MET A 1 -11.91 33.71 -25.56
CA MET A 1 -10.48 34.08 -25.43
C MET A 1 -9.85 33.09 -24.47
N ARG A 2 -9.27 31.99 -24.99
CA ARG A 2 -8.74 30.87 -24.19
C ARG A 2 -7.38 31.28 -23.62
N ARG A 3 -7.25 31.39 -22.30
CA ARG A 3 -5.95 31.45 -21.64
C ARG A 3 -5.45 30.03 -21.46
N SER A 4 -4.46 29.67 -22.28
CA SER A 4 -3.63 28.48 -22.13
C SER A 4 -2.61 28.77 -21.03
N SER A 5 -2.72 28.11 -19.89
CA SER A 5 -1.66 28.04 -18.88
C SER A 5 -0.84 26.79 -19.13
N ARG A 6 0.31 26.99 -19.79
CA ARG A 6 1.36 26.00 -19.99
C ARG A 6 2.08 25.83 -18.65
N ILE A 7 1.96 24.67 -18.02
CA ILE A 7 2.81 24.29 -16.88
C ILE A 7 4.04 23.60 -17.46
N GLU A 8 5.16 24.30 -17.46
CA GLU A 8 6.46 23.73 -17.80
C GLU A 8 7.04 23.04 -16.56
N PHE A 9 7.24 21.73 -16.63
CA PHE A 9 7.95 20.99 -15.59
C PHE A 9 9.45 21.16 -15.79
N GLY A 10 10.01 22.13 -15.06
CA GLY A 10 11.45 22.25 -14.89
C GLY A 10 11.94 21.24 -13.87
N ALA A 11 12.76 20.28 -14.30
CA ALA A 11 13.64 19.54 -13.42
C ALA A 11 14.57 20.53 -12.69
N LYS A 12 14.21 20.91 -11.46
CA LYS A 12 15.12 21.62 -10.58
C LYS A 12 15.55 20.69 -9.47
N SER A 13 16.85 20.36 -9.50
CA SER A 13 17.65 20.05 -8.33
C SER A 13 17.33 21.06 -7.22
N GLY A 14 16.40 20.69 -6.34
CA GLY A 14 15.96 21.46 -5.20
C GLY A 14 15.70 20.48 -4.07
N VAL A 15 16.11 20.84 -2.87
CA VAL A 15 15.74 20.14 -1.63
C VAL A 15 14.23 19.86 -1.70
N LEU A 16 13.85 18.59 -1.71
CA LEU A 16 12.44 18.21 -1.61
C LEU A 16 11.98 18.64 -0.22
N HIS A 17 11.23 19.73 -0.16
CA HIS A 17 10.63 20.15 1.09
C HIS A 17 9.45 19.20 1.33
N CYS A 18 9.47 18.48 2.45
CA CYS A 18 8.26 17.80 2.92
C CYS A 18 7.17 18.86 3.06
N ARG A 19 6.06 18.67 2.34
CA ARG A 19 4.90 19.54 2.42
C ARG A 19 3.97 18.97 3.47
N SER A 20 3.41 19.81 4.33
CA SER A 20 2.35 19.37 5.21
C SER A 20 1.06 19.10 4.41
N ASP A 21 0.15 18.29 4.95
CA ASP A 21 -1.17 18.07 4.35
C ASP A 21 -1.89 19.41 4.10
N ARG A 22 -1.75 20.37 5.03
CA ARG A 22 -2.27 21.72 4.87
C ARG A 22 -1.72 22.43 3.65
N ASP A 23 -0.40 22.34 3.42
CA ASP A 23 0.24 22.97 2.28
C ASP A 23 -0.19 22.31 0.96
N LEU A 24 -0.39 21.00 0.96
CA LEU A 24 -0.89 20.25 -0.20
C LEU A 24 -2.32 20.67 -0.54
N ILE A 25 -3.21 20.68 0.45
CA ILE A 25 -4.61 21.12 0.30
C ILE A 25 -4.67 22.55 -0.27
N ALA A 26 -3.89 23.47 0.29
CA ALA A 26 -3.83 24.86 -0.18
C ALA A 26 -3.40 24.99 -1.65
N SER A 27 -2.61 24.05 -2.18
CA SER A 27 -2.24 24.03 -3.60
C SER A 27 -3.27 23.38 -4.53
N LEU A 28 -4.24 22.65 -3.98
CA LEU A 28 -5.32 22.02 -4.75
C LEU A 28 -6.55 22.95 -4.89
N SER A 29 -6.72 23.88 -3.96
CA SER A 29 -7.94 24.69 -3.76
C SER A 29 -8.10 25.92 -4.70
N ASP A 30 -7.61 25.86 -5.93
CA ASP A 30 -7.77 26.96 -6.92
C ASP A 30 -9.21 27.05 -7.52
N THR A 31 -10.14 26.21 -7.07
CA THR A 31 -11.54 26.18 -7.53
C THR A 31 -12.54 26.21 -6.36
N ALA A 32 -13.79 26.59 -6.66
CA ALA A 32 -14.86 26.91 -5.69
C ALA A 32 -15.28 25.79 -4.73
N ASP A 33 -14.72 24.58 -4.85
CA ASP A 33 -14.84 23.48 -3.90
C ASP A 33 -13.50 23.30 -3.15
N SER A 34 -13.31 24.03 -2.07
CA SER A 34 -12.08 23.91 -1.26
C SER A 34 -12.16 22.65 -0.39
N ALA A 35 -11.42 21.60 -0.74
CA ALA A 35 -11.21 20.45 0.15
C ALA A 35 -10.58 20.90 1.48
N HIS A 36 -11.00 20.31 2.60
CA HIS A 36 -10.46 20.61 3.93
C HIS A 36 -9.52 19.52 4.46
N SER A 37 -9.46 18.39 3.77
CA SER A 37 -8.61 17.23 4.06
C SER A 37 -8.13 16.60 2.75
N LEU A 38 -7.00 15.87 2.77
CA LEU A 38 -6.56 15.07 1.63
C LEU A 38 -7.48 13.86 1.38
N THR A 39 -8.11 13.38 2.46
CA THR A 39 -9.05 12.25 2.42
C THR A 39 -10.23 12.47 3.35
N GLU A 40 -11.40 11.99 2.94
CA GLU A 40 -12.62 11.98 3.76
C GLU A 40 -13.24 10.59 3.77
N THR A 41 -13.93 10.24 4.85
CA THR A 41 -14.69 8.99 4.93
C THR A 41 -16.17 9.29 4.89
N HIS A 42 -16.87 8.69 3.92
CA HIS A 42 -18.30 8.87 3.71
C HIS A 42 -19.03 7.55 3.93
N ALA A 43 -20.09 7.60 4.74
CA ALA A 43 -20.96 6.45 4.99
C ALA A 43 -21.90 6.24 3.80
N GLN A 44 -21.72 5.14 3.06
CA GLN A 44 -22.60 4.75 1.96
C GLN A 44 -23.60 3.69 2.45
N PRO A 45 -24.91 3.97 2.48
CA PRO A 45 -25.92 2.96 2.79
C PRO A 45 -26.16 2.04 1.59
N HIS A 46 -26.30 0.75 1.87
CA HIS A 46 -26.60 -0.31 0.91
C HIS A 46 -27.85 -1.08 1.34
N ASN A 47 -28.70 -1.39 0.37
CA ASN A 47 -29.90 -2.20 0.56
C ASN A 47 -29.76 -3.51 -0.20
N SER A 48 -30.04 -4.61 0.49
CA SER A 48 -30.15 -5.94 -0.12
C SER A 48 -31.63 -6.27 -0.28
N ILE A 49 -32.07 -6.53 -1.51
CA ILE A 49 -33.49 -6.78 -1.82
C ILE A 49 -33.68 -8.28 -2.08
N ASP A 50 -34.60 -8.91 -1.36
CA ASP A 50 -35.04 -10.27 -1.68
C ASP A 50 -35.86 -10.25 -2.97
N ARG A 51 -35.42 -11.02 -3.98
CA ARG A 51 -36.08 -11.07 -5.28
C ARG A 51 -37.43 -11.78 -5.26
N LEU A 52 -37.71 -12.59 -4.24
CA LEU A 52 -38.99 -13.29 -4.07
C LEU A 52 -40.04 -12.39 -3.45
N THR A 53 -39.68 -11.61 -2.43
CA THR A 53 -40.62 -10.76 -1.69
C THR A 53 -40.62 -9.32 -2.16
N GLY A 54 -39.58 -8.87 -2.85
CA GLY A 54 -39.38 -7.47 -3.23
C GLY A 54 -39.08 -6.55 -2.05
N THR A 55 -38.73 -7.10 -0.88
CA THR A 55 -38.52 -6.33 0.36
C THR A 55 -37.07 -6.38 0.81
N THR A 56 -36.69 -5.39 1.63
CA THR A 56 -35.47 -5.40 2.44
C THR A 56 -35.83 -5.84 3.87
N GLY A 57 -34.91 -6.49 4.59
CA GLY A 57 -35.12 -6.93 5.99
C GLY A 57 -34.93 -8.42 6.24
N GLY A 58 -34.68 -8.78 7.51
CA GLY A 58 -34.20 -10.12 7.90
C GLY A 58 -32.66 -10.23 7.83
N ALA A 59 -32.07 -11.22 8.49
CA ALA A 59 -30.61 -11.26 8.72
C ALA A 59 -29.76 -11.14 7.43
N ALA A 60 -30.18 -11.76 6.32
CA ALA A 60 -29.45 -11.75 5.05
C ALA A 60 -29.75 -10.55 4.14
N PHE A 61 -30.86 -9.83 4.36
CA PHE A 61 -31.31 -8.70 3.54
C PHE A 61 -31.40 -7.39 4.33
N ALA A 62 -30.82 -7.36 5.53
CA ALA A 62 -30.75 -6.17 6.35
C ALA A 62 -29.93 -5.08 5.65
N PRO A 63 -30.41 -3.82 5.63
CA PRO A 63 -29.59 -2.70 5.21
C PRO A 63 -28.30 -2.64 5.99
N TYR A 64 -27.22 -2.26 5.32
CA TYR A 64 -25.91 -2.10 5.94
C TYR A 64 -25.22 -0.87 5.38
N THR A 65 -24.24 -0.35 6.12
CA THR A 65 -23.47 0.81 5.71
C THR A 65 -22.03 0.39 5.48
N GLN A 66 -21.45 0.89 4.40
CA GLN A 66 -20.02 0.76 4.13
C GLN A 66 -19.39 2.14 4.11
N GLU A 67 -18.25 2.26 4.77
CA GLU A 67 -17.42 3.46 4.67
C GLU A 67 -16.67 3.46 3.34
N GLN A 68 -16.70 4.60 2.66
CA GLN A 68 -15.94 4.85 1.45
C GLN A 68 -14.91 5.94 1.72
N LEU A 69 -13.68 5.72 1.26
CA LEU A 69 -12.61 6.71 1.30
C LEU A 69 -12.65 7.55 0.03
N TRP A 70 -12.75 8.87 0.19
CA TRP A 70 -12.77 9.86 -0.87
C TRP A 70 -11.49 10.67 -0.81
N PHE A 71 -10.82 10.83 -1.94
CA PHE A 71 -9.64 11.70 -2.06
C PHE A 71 -10.06 13.12 -2.42
N ALA A 72 -9.29 14.10 -1.97
CA ALA A 72 -9.47 15.48 -2.39
C ALA A 72 -9.44 15.60 -3.94
N PRO A 73 -10.30 16.43 -4.54
CA PRO A 73 -10.28 16.66 -5.98
C PRO A 73 -8.87 17.05 -6.45
N HIS A 74 -8.46 16.48 -7.59
CA HIS A 74 -7.15 16.72 -8.22
C HIS A 74 -5.94 16.23 -7.41
N LEU A 75 -6.13 15.54 -6.27
CA LEU A 75 -5.02 14.91 -5.57
C LEU A 75 -4.37 13.83 -6.45
N LEU A 76 -3.05 13.94 -6.61
CA LEU A 76 -2.23 12.93 -7.26
C LEU A 76 -1.51 12.11 -6.18
N LEU A 77 -1.45 10.79 -6.38
CA LEU A 77 -0.74 9.87 -5.51
C LEU A 77 0.48 9.32 -6.26
N ASP A 78 1.63 9.30 -5.58
CA ASP A 78 2.83 8.69 -6.13
C ASP A 78 2.83 7.17 -5.89
N LEU A 79 3.17 6.42 -6.92
CA LEU A 79 3.36 4.97 -6.85
C LEU A 79 4.85 4.64 -6.99
N TYR A 80 5.43 4.03 -5.96
CA TYR A 80 6.81 3.56 -5.98
C TYR A 80 6.86 2.06 -6.25
N LEU A 81 7.69 1.67 -7.21
CA LEU A 81 7.83 0.29 -7.66
C LEU A 81 9.30 -0.10 -7.66
N LEU A 82 9.59 -1.23 -7.03
CA LEU A 82 10.87 -1.92 -7.15
C LEU A 82 10.63 -3.20 -7.94
N ILE A 83 11.20 -3.27 -9.14
CA ILE A 83 11.01 -4.40 -10.06
C ILE A 83 12.36 -5.02 -10.43
N ASP A 84 12.39 -6.35 -10.51
CA ASP A 84 13.46 -7.09 -11.15
C ASP A 84 13.21 -7.10 -12.67
N GLN A 85 13.90 -6.22 -13.40
CA GLN A 85 13.72 -6.05 -14.84
C GLN A 85 14.14 -7.26 -15.66
N THR A 86 14.81 -8.26 -15.07
CA THR A 86 15.09 -9.54 -15.74
C THR A 86 13.86 -10.45 -15.79
N ARG A 87 12.85 -10.18 -14.95
CA ARG A 87 11.61 -10.98 -14.83
C ARG A 87 10.36 -10.24 -15.27
N LEU A 88 10.33 -8.92 -15.08
CA LEU A 88 9.19 -8.07 -15.42
C LEU A 88 9.71 -6.75 -15.96
N THR A 89 9.50 -6.48 -17.24
CA THR A 89 9.94 -5.23 -17.85
C THR A 89 9.13 -4.05 -17.32
N LEU A 90 9.69 -2.84 -17.43
CA LEU A 90 8.99 -1.62 -17.01
C LEU A 90 7.68 -1.40 -17.81
N ALA A 91 7.68 -1.74 -19.11
CA ALA A 91 6.50 -1.62 -19.96
C ALA A 91 5.38 -2.59 -19.54
N GLU A 92 5.73 -3.84 -19.21
CA GLU A 92 4.76 -4.82 -18.70
C GLU A 92 4.22 -4.40 -17.33
N ALA A 93 5.09 -3.95 -16.42
CA ALA A 93 4.67 -3.45 -15.12
C ALA A 93 3.69 -2.28 -15.25
N ARG A 94 3.99 -1.32 -16.14
CA ARG A 94 3.10 -0.19 -16.45
C ARG A 94 1.74 -0.68 -16.95
N GLN A 95 1.72 -1.56 -17.95
CA GLN A 95 0.47 -2.08 -18.52
C GLN A 95 -0.39 -2.78 -17.47
N LEU A 96 0.22 -3.62 -16.62
CA LEU A 96 -0.50 -4.33 -15.55
C LEU A 96 -1.15 -3.37 -14.55
N ILE A 97 -0.49 -2.26 -14.23
CA ILE A 97 -1.01 -1.25 -13.31
C ILE A 97 -2.12 -0.43 -13.97
N GLU A 98 -1.99 -0.10 -15.26
CA GLU A 98 -3.06 0.56 -16.02
C GLU A 98 -4.31 -0.33 -16.11
N ASP A 99 -4.14 -1.62 -16.37
CA ASP A 99 -5.24 -2.59 -16.39
C ASP A 99 -5.90 -2.70 -15.00
N MET A 100 -5.08 -2.72 -13.94
CA MET A 100 -5.57 -2.68 -12.56
C MET A 100 -6.39 -1.41 -12.28
N GLY A 101 -5.95 -0.24 -12.75
CA GLY A 101 -6.67 1.02 -12.61
C GLY A 101 -8.02 1.02 -13.34
N ARG A 102 -8.11 0.35 -14.49
CA ARG A 102 -9.37 0.20 -15.26
C ARG A 102 -10.35 -0.76 -14.60
N ILE A 103 -9.86 -1.89 -14.09
CA ILE A 103 -10.66 -2.91 -13.41
C ILE A 103 -11.12 -2.41 -12.03
N GLY A 104 -10.26 -1.69 -11.33
CA GLY A 104 -10.42 -1.29 -9.94
C GLY A 104 -9.55 -2.15 -9.00
N TYR A 105 -8.90 -1.50 -8.03
CA TYR A 105 -8.06 -2.13 -7.03
C TYR A 105 -8.73 -2.18 -5.65
N GLY A 106 -8.66 -3.33 -5.00
CA GLY A 106 -9.12 -3.52 -3.62
C GLY A 106 -10.55 -4.06 -3.52
N ARG A 107 -11.20 -3.77 -2.38
CA ARG A 107 -12.57 -4.22 -2.11
C ARG A 107 -13.54 -3.51 -3.07
N ASP A 108 -14.59 -4.22 -3.48
CA ASP A 108 -15.71 -3.63 -4.24
C ASP A 108 -15.34 -3.08 -5.63
N ALA A 109 -14.21 -3.53 -6.20
CA ALA A 109 -13.84 -3.25 -7.59
C ALA A 109 -14.94 -3.66 -8.59
N SER A 110 -15.65 -4.77 -8.31
CA SER A 110 -16.76 -5.27 -9.13
C SER A 110 -17.97 -4.33 -9.20
N ILE A 111 -18.12 -3.42 -8.24
CA ILE A 111 -19.16 -2.38 -8.25
C ILE A 111 -18.61 -0.99 -8.61
N GLY A 112 -17.38 -0.94 -9.12
CA GLY A 112 -16.78 0.24 -9.73
C GLY A 112 -15.84 1.06 -8.82
N LEU A 113 -15.54 0.59 -7.60
CA LEU A 113 -14.60 1.28 -6.69
C LEU A 113 -13.13 0.99 -7.03
N GLY A 114 -12.23 1.80 -6.48
CA GLY A 114 -10.78 1.58 -6.57
C GLY A 114 -10.17 1.83 -7.95
N LYS A 115 -10.89 2.50 -8.86
CA LYS A 115 -10.38 2.86 -10.18
C LYS A 115 -9.44 4.05 -10.11
N PHE A 116 -8.42 4.04 -10.94
CA PHE A 116 -7.45 5.13 -11.05
C PHE A 116 -6.84 5.15 -12.46
N GLU A 117 -6.14 6.24 -12.77
CA GLU A 117 -5.39 6.42 -14.00
C GLU A 117 -3.93 6.75 -13.64
N LEU A 118 -2.99 6.20 -14.41
CA LEU A 118 -1.58 6.60 -14.29
C LEU A 118 -1.35 7.89 -15.05
N VAL A 119 -0.80 8.88 -14.37
CA VAL A 119 -0.39 10.15 -14.95
C VAL A 119 1.14 10.23 -15.03
N GLY A 120 1.66 10.68 -16.17
CA GLY A 120 3.11 10.78 -16.41
C GLY A 120 3.79 9.46 -16.78
N GLU A 121 5.12 9.50 -16.78
CA GLU A 121 5.98 8.34 -17.08
C GLU A 121 6.73 7.89 -15.83
N PRO A 122 7.02 6.58 -15.70
CA PRO A 122 7.83 6.08 -14.61
C PRO A 122 9.27 6.62 -14.70
N GLU A 123 9.74 7.19 -13.61
CA GLU A 123 11.10 7.73 -13.51
C GLU A 123 11.93 6.92 -12.49
N PRO A 124 13.20 6.57 -12.80
CA PRO A 124 14.08 5.99 -11.81
C PRO A 124 14.25 6.92 -10.61
N ARG A 125 13.93 6.41 -9.42
CA ARG A 125 14.01 7.18 -8.18
C ARG A 125 14.92 6.49 -7.17
N PRO A 126 16.13 7.02 -6.89
CA PRO A 126 16.91 6.52 -5.77
C PRO A 126 16.19 6.83 -4.46
N LEU A 127 16.08 5.83 -3.58
CA LEU A 127 15.56 6.05 -2.24
C LEU A 127 16.60 6.82 -1.40
N PRO A 128 16.18 7.72 -0.50
CA PRO A 128 17.09 8.42 0.38
C PRO A 128 17.96 7.46 1.22
N LEU A 129 19.19 7.86 1.49
CA LEU A 129 20.11 7.16 2.36
C LEU A 129 20.85 8.18 3.22
N GLN A 130 20.72 8.08 4.54
CA GLN A 130 21.48 8.93 5.46
C GLN A 130 22.96 8.51 5.49
N SER A 131 23.85 9.48 5.70
CA SER A 131 25.26 9.20 5.99
C SER A 131 25.36 8.33 7.25
N ASP A 132 26.26 7.35 7.23
CA ASP A 132 26.48 6.41 8.34
C ASP A 132 25.23 5.63 8.75
N ALA A 133 24.29 5.40 7.81
CA ALA A 133 23.09 4.63 8.08
C ALA A 133 23.42 3.29 8.76
N ASN A 134 22.66 2.97 9.81
CA ASN A 134 22.81 1.78 10.63
C ASN A 134 21.47 1.06 10.88
N ALA A 135 20.38 1.56 10.29
CA ALA A 135 19.05 0.98 10.37
C ALA A 135 18.28 1.15 9.05
N CYS A 136 17.24 0.33 8.89
CA CYS A 136 16.37 0.30 7.73
C CYS A 136 14.96 0.74 8.11
N PHE A 137 14.44 1.78 7.46
CA PHE A 137 13.05 2.20 7.52
C PHE A 137 12.22 1.53 6.42
N THR A 138 11.17 0.81 6.79
CA THR A 138 10.38 0.00 5.85
C THR A 138 9.29 0.80 5.15
N LEU A 139 9.13 0.62 3.83
CA LEU A 139 8.08 1.27 3.04
C LEU A 139 6.79 0.44 2.89
N ALA A 140 6.80 -0.80 3.39
CA ALA A 140 5.67 -1.73 3.41
C ALA A 140 5.84 -2.74 4.56
N PRO A 141 4.78 -3.50 4.91
CA PRO A 141 4.87 -4.52 5.94
C PRO A 141 5.86 -5.62 5.56
N VAL A 142 6.65 -6.10 6.53
CA VAL A 142 7.81 -6.97 6.28
C VAL A 142 7.90 -8.14 7.25
N ALA A 143 8.49 -9.25 6.81
CA ALA A 143 8.83 -10.42 7.62
C ALA A 143 10.35 -10.48 7.87
N PRO A 144 10.85 -9.90 9.00
CA PRO A 144 12.29 -9.78 9.26
C PRO A 144 12.93 -11.02 9.91
N GLN A 145 12.13 -12.01 10.30
CA GLN A 145 12.59 -13.14 11.10
C GLN A 145 13.69 -13.96 10.39
N GLY A 146 14.75 -14.31 11.13
CA GLY A 146 15.84 -15.13 10.60
C GLY A 146 16.78 -14.40 9.62
N LEU A 147 16.64 -13.08 9.44
CA LEU A 147 17.43 -12.30 8.47
C LEU A 147 18.51 -11.42 9.12
N GLY A 148 18.88 -11.66 10.38
CA GLY A 148 19.96 -10.93 11.06
C GLY A 148 19.59 -9.52 11.54
N PHE A 149 18.30 -9.27 11.79
CA PHE A 149 17.84 -8.04 12.45
C PHE A 149 17.82 -8.22 13.97
N ARG A 150 18.37 -7.24 14.68
CA ARG A 150 18.49 -7.21 16.14
C ARG A 150 17.19 -6.69 16.76
N ALA A 151 16.46 -7.56 17.45
CA ALA A 151 15.13 -7.25 17.99
C ALA A 151 15.18 -6.25 19.17
N ASP A 152 16.26 -6.23 19.93
CA ASP A 152 16.48 -5.35 21.09
C ASP A 152 16.61 -3.87 20.73
N VAL A 153 17.03 -3.57 19.50
CA VAL A 153 17.25 -2.22 18.98
C VAL A 153 16.45 -1.92 17.70
N SER A 154 15.46 -2.76 17.40
CA SER A 154 14.49 -2.52 16.32
C SER A 154 13.18 -1.99 16.92
N HIS A 155 12.51 -1.09 16.20
CA HIS A 155 11.28 -0.46 16.64
C HIS A 155 10.19 -0.68 15.59
N TYR A 156 9.13 -1.39 15.95
CA TYR A 156 8.03 -1.68 15.04
C TYR A 156 6.77 -2.05 15.79
N ASP A 157 5.63 -1.74 15.19
CA ASP A 157 4.35 -2.33 15.55
C ASP A 157 4.12 -3.63 14.75
N VAL A 158 3.30 -4.51 15.32
CA VAL A 158 2.90 -5.77 14.66
C VAL A 158 1.67 -5.51 13.79
N PHE A 159 1.76 -5.83 12.51
CA PHE A 159 0.67 -5.81 11.55
C PHE A 159 0.22 -7.25 11.23
N THR A 160 -1.07 -7.54 11.43
CA THR A 160 -1.65 -8.83 11.03
C THR A 160 -2.34 -8.71 9.67
N ARG A 161 -1.84 -9.46 8.68
CA ARG A 161 -2.48 -9.52 7.36
C ARG A 161 -3.45 -10.68 7.29
N PHE A 162 -4.73 -10.37 7.17
CA PHE A 162 -5.79 -11.34 6.88
C PHE A 162 -6.01 -11.41 5.38
N GLY A 163 -5.83 -12.61 4.82
CA GLY A 163 -6.00 -12.86 3.40
C GLY A 163 -7.20 -13.77 3.12
N ARG A 164 -7.86 -13.53 1.99
CA ARG A 164 -8.80 -14.46 1.39
C ARG A 164 -8.38 -14.70 -0.05
N HIS A 165 -8.54 -15.92 -0.53
CA HIS A 165 -8.42 -16.23 -1.94
C HIS A 165 -9.62 -15.68 -2.72
N GLY A 166 -9.35 -15.09 -3.88
CA GLY A 166 -10.39 -14.65 -4.81
C GLY A 166 -10.87 -15.79 -5.72
N ASP A 167 -11.89 -15.49 -6.54
CA ASP A 167 -12.34 -16.32 -7.66
C ASP A 167 -12.66 -17.78 -7.26
N GLN A 168 -12.12 -18.78 -7.96
CA GLN A 168 -12.49 -20.19 -7.83
C GLN A 168 -12.30 -20.75 -6.41
N ALA A 169 -11.32 -20.22 -5.68
CA ALA A 169 -11.01 -20.65 -4.32
C ALA A 169 -12.18 -20.44 -3.35
N VAL A 170 -13.06 -19.47 -3.63
CA VAL A 170 -14.27 -19.23 -2.85
C VAL A 170 -15.20 -20.44 -2.83
N HIS A 171 -15.19 -21.23 -3.91
CA HIS A 171 -16.03 -22.41 -4.05
C HIS A 171 -15.47 -23.65 -3.31
N THR A 172 -14.23 -23.58 -2.78
CA THR A 172 -13.61 -24.70 -2.03
C THR A 172 -14.14 -24.86 -0.60
N GLY A 173 -14.96 -23.91 -0.12
CA GLY A 173 -15.49 -23.91 1.25
C GLY A 173 -14.50 -23.45 2.33
N ARG A 174 -13.21 -23.26 2.01
CA ARG A 174 -12.18 -22.73 2.93
C ARG A 174 -11.32 -21.64 2.30
N PRO A 175 -11.90 -20.51 1.86
CA PRO A 175 -11.17 -19.52 1.06
C PRO A 175 -10.21 -18.64 1.85
N PHE A 176 -10.06 -18.84 3.16
CA PHE A 176 -9.24 -17.97 4.00
C PHE A 176 -7.79 -18.45 4.03
N LYS A 177 -6.86 -17.52 3.82
CA LYS A 177 -5.43 -17.73 4.05
C LYS A 177 -5.15 -17.69 5.55
N ALA A 178 -4.10 -18.36 5.98
CA ALA A 178 -3.60 -18.22 7.35
C ALA A 178 -3.22 -16.74 7.61
N PRO A 179 -3.62 -16.15 8.75
CA PRO A 179 -3.15 -14.82 9.12
C PRO A 179 -1.64 -14.79 9.25
N VAL A 180 -1.01 -13.73 8.74
CA VAL A 180 0.44 -13.55 8.79
C VAL A 180 0.77 -12.36 9.68
N LEU A 181 1.69 -12.55 10.64
CA LEU A 181 2.27 -11.48 11.44
C LEU A 181 3.47 -10.87 10.72
N LEU A 182 3.46 -9.55 10.58
CA LEU A 182 4.49 -8.76 9.92
C LEU A 182 4.88 -7.59 10.83
N ALA A 183 6.10 -7.07 10.67
CA ALA A 183 6.39 -5.72 11.13
C ALA A 183 5.66 -4.73 10.22
N GLN A 184 5.00 -3.72 10.81
CA GLN A 184 4.19 -2.75 10.08
C GLN A 184 5.06 -1.86 9.15
N THR A 185 4.42 -1.24 8.14
CA THR A 185 5.04 -0.13 7.39
C THR A 185 5.56 0.94 8.35
N GLY A 186 6.76 1.46 8.08
CA GLY A 186 7.44 2.42 8.94
C GLY A 186 8.20 1.78 10.10
N ALA A 187 8.35 0.46 10.11
CA ALA A 187 9.25 -0.23 11.02
C ALA A 187 10.70 0.24 10.81
N VAL A 188 11.42 0.40 11.92
CA VAL A 188 12.86 0.67 11.95
C VAL A 188 13.57 -0.60 12.40
N LEU A 189 14.25 -1.25 11.46
CA LEU A 189 14.92 -2.52 11.69
C LEU A 189 16.43 -2.32 11.70
N SER A 190 17.09 -2.82 12.73
CA SER A 190 18.52 -2.63 12.97
C SER A 190 19.28 -3.91 12.63
N PRO A 191 19.90 -4.02 11.45
CA PRO A 191 20.68 -5.20 11.07
C PRO A 191 22.08 -5.18 11.70
N ASP A 192 22.78 -6.31 11.67
CA ASP A 192 24.22 -6.36 11.98
C ASP A 192 25.07 -5.68 10.89
N ARG A 193 24.63 -5.79 9.63
CA ARG A 193 25.21 -5.12 8.47
C ARG A 193 24.10 -4.63 7.56
N LEU A 194 24.24 -3.42 7.02
CA LEU A 194 23.26 -2.91 6.07
C LEU A 194 23.08 -3.86 4.87
N PRO A 195 21.83 -4.12 4.46
CA PRO A 195 21.54 -4.94 3.28
C PRO A 195 22.15 -4.35 2.02
N GLU A 196 22.70 -5.19 1.16
CA GLU A 196 23.16 -4.77 -0.18
C GLU A 196 21.99 -4.67 -1.18
N GLN A 197 20.91 -5.39 -0.92
CA GLN A 197 19.73 -5.41 -1.78
C GLN A 197 18.83 -4.18 -1.53
N PRO A 198 18.13 -3.68 -2.56
CA PRO A 198 17.20 -2.55 -2.43
C PRO A 198 15.90 -2.90 -1.69
N PHE A 199 15.76 -4.14 -1.22
CA PHE A 199 14.65 -4.61 -0.40
C PHE A 199 15.14 -5.48 0.76
N ILE A 200 14.30 -5.60 1.79
CA ILE A 200 14.48 -6.49 2.92
C ILE A 200 13.22 -7.29 3.20
N GLY A 201 13.36 -8.37 3.98
CA GLY A 201 12.28 -9.31 4.26
C GLY A 201 12.34 -10.54 3.36
N GLN A 202 11.24 -11.28 3.31
CA GLN A 202 11.20 -12.57 2.62
C GLN A 202 9.80 -12.91 2.09
N GLY A 203 9.73 -13.82 1.13
CA GLY A 203 8.48 -14.50 0.80
C GLY A 203 8.14 -15.53 1.87
N LEU A 204 6.86 -15.66 2.21
CA LEU A 204 6.37 -16.68 3.13
C LEU A 204 5.47 -17.67 2.39
N GLY A 205 5.39 -18.91 2.90
CA GLY A 205 4.53 -19.96 2.36
C GLY A 205 5.14 -20.74 1.19
N GLY A 206 4.28 -21.24 0.31
CA GLY A 206 4.65 -22.16 -0.79
C GLY A 206 4.71 -23.63 -0.39
N ASP A 207 4.45 -23.94 0.87
CA ASP A 207 4.59 -25.25 1.52
C ASP A 207 3.28 -25.72 2.18
N ALA A 208 2.13 -25.21 1.71
CA ALA A 208 0.80 -25.39 2.29
C ALA A 208 0.56 -24.77 3.69
N SER A 209 1.55 -24.07 4.27
CA SER A 209 1.37 -23.40 5.58
C SER A 209 0.37 -22.24 5.53
N LEU A 210 0.28 -21.53 4.41
CA LEU A 210 -0.54 -20.33 4.26
C LEU A 210 -1.96 -20.58 3.77
N SER A 211 -2.29 -21.78 3.32
CA SER A 211 -3.61 -22.11 2.81
C SER A 211 -3.91 -23.60 2.94
N ARG A 212 -5.08 -23.91 3.48
CA ARG A 212 -5.64 -25.26 3.52
C ARG A 212 -6.71 -25.50 2.46
N ALA A 213 -6.92 -24.55 1.55
CA ALA A 213 -7.80 -24.73 0.41
C ALA A 213 -7.14 -25.69 -0.59
N GLN A 214 -7.89 -26.69 -1.04
CA GLN A 214 -7.41 -27.70 -1.99
C GLN A 214 -7.00 -27.04 -3.31
N GLY A 215 -5.81 -27.36 -3.81
CA GLY A 215 -5.25 -26.77 -5.04
C GLY A 215 -4.57 -25.41 -4.83
N TYR A 216 -4.47 -24.93 -3.58
CA TYR A 216 -3.82 -23.68 -3.22
C TYR A 216 -2.65 -23.90 -2.24
N GLU A 217 -2.02 -25.07 -2.28
CA GLU A 217 -0.89 -25.44 -1.41
C GLU A 217 0.33 -24.54 -1.66
N GLY A 218 0.53 -24.12 -2.92
CA GLY A 218 1.58 -23.17 -3.33
C GLY A 218 1.33 -21.70 -2.95
N THR A 219 0.39 -21.42 -2.05
CA THR A 219 0.07 -20.04 -1.65
C THR A 219 1.27 -19.37 -1.01
N VAL A 220 1.65 -18.22 -1.56
CA VAL A 220 2.71 -17.36 -1.01
C VAL A 220 2.14 -16.04 -0.51
N GLN A 221 2.89 -15.40 0.39
CA GLN A 221 2.69 -14.03 0.82
C GLN A 221 3.99 -13.24 0.58
N GLN A 222 3.87 -12.14 -0.16
CA GLN A 222 4.93 -11.14 -0.24
C GLN A 222 5.06 -10.46 1.13
N ALA A 223 6.20 -10.63 1.78
CA ALA A 223 6.55 -9.99 3.03
C ALA A 223 7.96 -9.39 2.98
N TYR A 224 8.29 -8.84 1.81
CA TYR A 224 9.47 -8.04 1.56
C TYR A 224 9.08 -6.63 1.11
N THR A 225 9.96 -5.66 1.40
CA THR A 225 9.72 -4.23 1.22
C THR A 225 10.99 -3.52 0.75
N PRO A 226 10.90 -2.49 -0.12
CA PRO A 226 11.94 -1.49 -0.23
C PRO A 226 12.22 -0.83 1.12
N TRP A 227 13.42 -0.30 1.30
CA TRP A 227 13.82 0.34 2.55
C TRP A 227 14.63 1.63 2.30
N ILE A 228 14.57 2.53 3.29
CA ILE A 228 15.34 3.77 3.36
C ILE A 228 16.34 3.62 4.50
N GLY A 229 17.61 3.99 4.29
CA GLY A 229 18.61 3.90 5.35
C GLY A 229 18.59 5.10 6.28
N LEU A 230 18.50 4.81 7.57
CA LEU A 230 18.52 5.78 8.65
C LEU A 230 19.79 5.60 9.50
N HIS A 231 20.26 6.69 10.07
CA HIS A 231 21.26 6.70 11.13
C HIS A 231 20.56 6.96 12.47
N LEU A 232 20.48 5.91 13.28
CA LEU A 232 20.03 5.98 14.66
C LEU A 232 21.21 6.35 15.55
N THR A 233 21.13 7.53 16.17
CA THR A 233 22.03 7.89 17.26
C THR A 233 21.70 7.01 18.46
N ALA A 234 22.72 6.47 19.14
CA ALA A 234 22.52 5.71 20.37
C ALA A 234 21.65 6.51 21.35
N VAL A 235 20.47 5.97 21.67
CA VAL A 235 19.60 6.55 22.70
C VAL A 235 20.33 6.34 24.03
N ARG A 236 20.80 7.42 24.64
CA ARG A 236 21.25 7.35 26.05
C ARG A 236 20.03 6.92 26.86
N GLU A 237 20.13 5.78 27.54
CA GLU A 237 19.19 5.47 28.62
C GLU A 237 19.18 6.66 29.58
N VAL A 238 18.05 7.38 29.64
CA VAL A 238 17.79 8.27 30.76
C VAL A 238 17.47 7.32 31.91
N ALA A 239 18.47 7.03 32.73
CA ALA A 239 18.29 6.30 33.98
C ALA A 239 17.15 6.97 34.76
N ALA A 240 16.13 6.19 35.08
CA ALA A 240 15.01 6.59 35.92
C ALA A 240 15.45 6.89 37.36
#